data_AF-A0A969HJ28-F1
#
_entry.id   AF-A0A969HJ28-F1
#
_cell.length_a   1.000
_cell.length_b   1.000
_cell.length_c   1.000
_cell.angle_alpha   90.00
_cell.angle_beta   90.00
_cell.angle_gamma   90.00
#
_symmetry.space_group_name_H-M   'P 1'
#
loop_
_entity.id
_entity.type
_entity.pdbx_description
1 polymer ?
#
loop_
_entity_poly.entity_id
_entity_poly.type
_entity_poly.pdbx_seq_one_letter_code
_entity_poly.pdbx_strand_id
1 'polypeptide(L)'
;MLKKNLTGYLALVTLLGLCSLATNAQETPKLKNQLPSPPPTWVKGRTSSKISSELLGLQALDSSPSWKNRAGRGSSIQLYQTHLMIRQETVLIELIAEQSAGTLLEEMQSLNFKEIASYQRVVSGWLAISAISRLDQLENLRFARAVHRPFTRTGSVTSQGDTAQSSAVARQRFQVTGRGIKLGVLSDSYDFLRGANEGIASGDLPGLDNPLGHTQAVEVLLDADVAAILNPFFAYQDEGRAMMEIIHDVAPEAGLAFHTAFLGQASFAEGIVRLQEEAGCDIIVDDVGYSTEPFFQDGIIAQAVDEVSRRGVSYFSSAGNSGRQSYESPFRPSESEIRLGTDSASFGQAFPLGDYVLHDFDPGPGVDYFQALSLPRLLDISFQWDNAYASACVDCPGAESDLDIFIALRDGDFNSMFAFSLDPNVGTDPIELLAVASDFPGEVYLVIGKFVNAKRPNP
;
A
#
# COMPACT_ATOMS: atom_id res chain seq x y z
N MET A 1 -29.56 30.48 -5.48
CA MET A 1 -28.10 30.63 -5.24
C MET A 1 -27.80 30.20 -3.81
N LEU A 2 -27.54 28.91 -3.59
CA LEU A 2 -26.94 28.42 -2.35
C LEU A 2 -25.48 28.13 -2.67
N LYS A 3 -24.57 28.90 -2.09
CA LYS A 3 -23.14 28.59 -2.06
C LYS A 3 -22.98 27.34 -1.20
N LYS A 4 -22.64 26.20 -1.81
CA LYS A 4 -22.03 25.08 -1.08
C LYS A 4 -20.63 25.55 -0.68
N ASN A 5 -20.42 25.80 0.61
CA ASN A 5 -19.07 25.82 1.15
C ASN A 5 -18.59 24.36 1.15
N LEU A 6 -17.72 23.98 0.22
CA LEU A 6 -16.96 22.74 0.33
C LEU A 6 -15.91 22.96 1.44
N THR A 7 -16.23 22.53 2.66
CA THR A 7 -15.21 22.19 3.65
C THR A 7 -14.64 20.84 3.26
N GLY A 8 -13.45 20.83 2.63
CA GLY A 8 -12.73 19.60 2.30
C GLY A 8 -12.20 18.94 3.57
N TYR A 9 -12.34 17.62 3.64
CA TYR A 9 -11.83 16.78 4.73
C TYR A 9 -10.47 16.19 4.35
N LEU A 10 -9.61 16.04 5.36
CA LEU A 10 -8.34 15.34 5.30
C LEU A 10 -8.42 14.10 6.18
N ALA A 11 -7.84 12.98 5.74
CA ALA A 11 -7.73 11.75 6.52
C ALA A 11 -6.33 11.15 6.37
N LEU A 12 -5.80 10.65 7.49
CA LEU A 12 -4.47 10.06 7.61
C LEU A 12 -4.56 8.75 8.38
N VAL A 13 -3.93 7.70 7.87
CA VAL A 13 -3.79 6.41 8.57
C VAL A 13 -2.31 6.10 8.74
N THR A 14 -1.93 5.78 9.98
CA THR A 14 -0.59 5.24 10.28
C THR A 14 -0.65 3.72 10.33
N LEU A 15 0.20 3.06 9.56
CA LEU A 15 0.30 1.60 9.51
C LEU A 15 1.55 1.17 10.30
N LEU A 16 1.35 0.51 11.44
CA LEU A 16 2.44 0.00 12.28
C LEU A 16 2.59 -1.51 12.09
N GLY A 17 3.67 -1.93 11.43
CA GLY A 17 4.10 -3.32 11.42
C GLY A 17 4.69 -3.72 12.78
N LEU A 18 3.94 -4.48 13.58
CA LEU A 18 4.45 -5.10 14.81
C LEU A 18 5.38 -6.28 14.47
N CYS A 19 6.65 -6.00 14.15
CA CYS A 19 7.68 -7.04 14.19
C CYS A 19 8.11 -7.27 15.65
N SER A 20 7.48 -8.22 16.34
CA SER A 20 8.00 -8.73 17.61
C SER A 20 9.16 -9.70 17.36
N LEU A 21 10.39 -9.20 17.42
CA LEU A 21 11.55 -10.07 17.67
C LEU A 21 11.80 -10.09 19.18
N ALA A 22 11.67 -11.27 19.77
CA ALA A 22 12.01 -11.51 21.18
C ALA A 22 13.48 -11.13 21.42
N THR A 23 13.71 -10.07 22.19
CA THR A 23 15.07 -9.63 22.56
C THR A 23 15.55 -10.37 23.80
N ASN A 24 16.62 -11.16 23.67
CA ASN A 24 17.52 -11.41 24.79
C ASN A 24 18.42 -10.17 24.93
N ALA A 25 18.32 -9.51 26.08
CA ALA A 25 19.04 -8.28 26.38
C ALA A 25 20.54 -8.56 26.59
N GLN A 26 21.38 -7.88 25.80
CA GLN A 26 22.76 -7.59 26.16
C GLN A 26 23.04 -6.12 25.83
N GLU A 27 23.53 -5.40 26.83
CA GLU A 27 23.76 -3.95 26.84
C GLU A 27 24.65 -3.48 25.67
N THR A 28 24.17 -2.51 24.89
CA THR A 28 24.95 -1.83 23.86
C THR A 28 25.58 -0.53 24.38
N PRO A 29 26.81 -0.18 23.95
CA PRO A 29 27.55 0.97 24.44
C PRO A 29 27.01 2.28 23.87
N LYS A 30 27.13 3.37 24.64
CA LYS A 30 26.71 4.74 24.31
C LYS A 30 27.28 5.22 22.96
N LEU A 31 26.50 5.08 21.89
CA LEU A 31 26.72 5.72 20.59
C LEU A 31 26.12 7.14 20.63
N LYS A 32 26.91 8.12 20.17
CA LYS A 32 26.55 9.54 20.09
C LYS A 32 25.25 9.74 19.32
N ASN A 33 24.39 10.65 19.79
CA ASN A 33 23.22 11.21 19.10
C ASN A 33 23.52 11.45 17.61
N GLN A 34 23.21 10.49 16.74
CA GLN A 34 23.20 10.67 15.30
C GLN A 34 21.74 10.75 14.90
N LEU A 35 21.37 11.88 14.26
CA LEU A 35 20.06 12.06 13.65
C LEU A 35 19.77 10.90 12.67
N PRO A 36 18.50 10.51 12.50
CA PRO A 36 18.11 9.58 11.44
C PRO A 36 18.68 10.07 10.11
N SER A 37 19.26 9.16 9.31
CA SER A 37 19.67 9.53 7.97
C SER A 37 18.41 9.77 7.14
N PRO A 38 18.28 10.89 6.40
CA PRO A 38 17.11 11.10 5.57
C PRO A 38 16.98 9.97 4.53
N PRO A 39 15.76 9.59 4.14
CA PRO A 39 15.56 8.62 3.08
C PRO A 39 16.27 9.09 1.80
N PRO A 40 16.74 8.17 0.94
CA PRO A 40 17.51 8.52 -0.26
C PRO A 40 16.75 9.27 -1.37
N THR A 41 15.50 9.65 -1.12
CA THR A 41 14.49 10.15 -2.06
C THR A 41 14.91 11.39 -2.87
N TRP A 42 16.03 12.05 -2.56
CA TRP A 42 16.19 13.45 -2.96
C TRP A 42 17.46 13.71 -3.78
N VAL A 43 17.51 13.17 -4.99
CA VAL A 43 18.49 13.59 -6.00
C VAL A 43 17.90 14.74 -6.81
N LYS A 44 18.30 15.95 -6.41
CA LYS A 44 18.33 17.21 -7.18
C LYS A 44 17.75 17.15 -8.62
N GLY A 45 16.56 17.72 -8.83
CA GLY A 45 16.14 18.31 -10.11
C GLY A 45 15.49 17.38 -11.15
N ARG A 46 14.91 16.25 -10.76
CA ARG A 46 13.96 15.52 -11.63
C ARG A 46 12.56 15.69 -11.08
N THR A 47 11.79 16.52 -11.74
CA THR A 47 10.36 16.74 -11.49
C THR A 47 9.58 16.20 -12.67
N SER A 48 8.53 15.42 -12.45
CA SER A 48 7.59 14.97 -13.48
C SER A 48 6.17 15.21 -12.99
N SER A 49 5.28 15.60 -13.89
CA SER A 49 3.84 15.70 -13.59
C SER A 49 3.11 14.37 -13.73
N LYS A 50 3.80 13.29 -14.17
CA LYS A 50 3.22 11.97 -14.43
C LYS A 50 3.83 10.87 -13.57
N ILE A 51 5.01 11.07 -13.00
CA ILE A 51 5.76 10.04 -12.27
C ILE A 51 5.89 10.48 -10.81
N SER A 52 5.43 9.62 -9.90
CA SER A 52 5.62 9.80 -8.44
C SER A 52 7.08 10.06 -8.06
N SER A 53 7.28 10.87 -7.02
CA SER A 53 8.57 11.20 -6.43
C SER A 53 9.32 9.95 -5.95
N GLU A 54 8.60 8.94 -5.48
CA GLU A 54 9.13 7.65 -5.05
C GLU A 54 9.83 6.91 -6.20
N LEU A 55 9.19 6.83 -7.38
CA LEU A 55 9.77 6.22 -8.57
C LEU A 55 10.96 7.02 -9.10
N LEU A 56 10.88 8.35 -9.10
CA LEU A 56 11.99 9.22 -9.51
C LEU A 56 13.20 9.07 -8.57
N GLY A 57 12.96 8.98 -7.27
CA GLY A 57 13.99 8.72 -6.27
C GLY A 57 14.62 7.34 -6.44
N LEU A 58 13.81 6.29 -6.67
CA LEU A 58 14.31 4.94 -6.95
C LEU A 58 15.22 4.91 -8.19
N GLN A 59 14.82 5.60 -9.27
CA GLN A 59 15.64 5.70 -10.48
C GLN A 59 16.98 6.40 -10.22
N ALA A 60 16.95 7.49 -9.46
CA ALA A 60 18.16 8.26 -9.18
C ALA A 60 19.19 7.44 -8.38
N LEU A 61 18.71 6.60 -7.45
CA LEU A 61 19.57 5.68 -6.69
C LEU A 61 20.29 4.66 -7.57
N ASP A 62 19.56 4.06 -8.51
CA ASP A 62 20.14 3.07 -9.43
C ASP A 62 21.28 3.67 -10.28
N SER A 63 21.13 4.95 -10.65
CA SER A 63 22.09 5.68 -11.49
C SER A 63 23.34 6.21 -10.76
N SER A 64 23.43 6.15 -9.42
CA SER A 64 24.48 6.81 -8.63
C SER A 64 25.65 5.89 -8.22
N PRO A 65 26.91 6.16 -8.67
CA PRO A 65 28.09 5.35 -8.29
C PRO A 65 28.53 5.51 -6.83
N SER A 66 28.31 6.70 -6.25
CA SER A 66 28.71 7.02 -4.86
C SER A 66 27.81 6.38 -3.82
N TRP A 67 26.59 6.01 -4.21
CA TRP A 67 25.61 5.34 -3.35
C TRP A 67 25.84 3.83 -3.26
N LYS A 68 26.24 3.18 -4.37
CA LYS A 68 26.62 1.76 -4.42
C LYS A 68 27.77 1.41 -3.45
N ASN A 69 28.64 2.38 -3.13
CA ASN A 69 29.77 2.19 -2.20
C ASN A 69 29.42 2.38 -0.71
N ARG A 70 28.24 2.92 -0.35
CA ARG A 70 27.78 3.02 1.06
C ARG A 70 27.04 1.76 1.55
N ALA A 71 26.78 0.80 0.67
CA ALA A 71 26.06 -0.44 0.94
C ALA A 71 26.69 -1.37 2.00
N GLY A 72 27.90 -1.06 2.49
CA GLY A 72 28.58 -1.83 3.53
C GLY A 72 28.14 -1.54 4.97
N ARG A 73 27.23 -0.58 5.21
CA ARG A 73 26.68 -0.27 6.55
C ARG A 73 25.20 0.11 6.43
N GLY A 74 24.29 -0.84 6.58
CA GLY A 74 22.84 -0.62 6.75
C GLY A 74 22.23 0.46 5.86
N SER A 75 22.55 0.45 4.56
CA SER A 75 22.27 1.57 3.67
C SER A 75 20.79 1.61 3.29
N SER A 76 20.08 2.67 3.67
CA SER A 76 19.04 3.44 2.95
C SER A 76 18.43 2.96 1.61
N ILE A 77 19.10 2.20 0.72
CA ILE A 77 18.42 1.33 -0.27
C ILE A 77 17.49 0.32 0.43
N GLN A 78 17.90 -0.14 1.60
CA GLN A 78 17.16 -1.03 2.49
C GLN A 78 15.88 -0.39 3.01
N LEU A 79 15.81 0.95 3.12
CA LEU A 79 14.59 1.70 3.47
C LEU A 79 13.57 1.69 2.32
N TYR A 80 14.01 1.96 1.08
CA TYR A 80 13.14 1.87 -0.10
C TYR A 80 12.60 0.47 -0.37
N GLN A 81 13.41 -0.55 -0.08
CA GLN A 81 12.99 -1.94 -0.24
C GLN A 81 11.87 -2.33 0.72
N THR A 82 11.70 -1.66 1.87
CA THR A 82 10.74 -2.11 2.90
C THR A 82 9.28 -2.00 2.49
N HIS A 83 8.91 -1.08 1.60
CA HIS A 83 7.51 -0.87 1.18
C HIS A 83 7.30 -1.03 -0.32
N LEU A 84 8.33 -0.76 -1.15
CA LEU A 84 8.17 -0.92 -2.60
C LEU A 84 8.39 -2.37 -3.04
N MET A 85 7.56 -2.81 -3.97
CA MET A 85 7.65 -4.14 -4.58
C MET A 85 8.75 -4.16 -5.65
N ILE A 86 9.97 -4.57 -5.29
CA ILE A 86 11.15 -4.58 -6.18
C ILE A 86 11.67 -6.01 -6.40
N ARG A 87 11.94 -6.37 -7.66
CA ARG A 87 12.53 -7.64 -8.10
C ARG A 87 13.74 -7.37 -9.00
N GLN A 88 14.94 -7.73 -8.55
CA GLN A 88 16.19 -7.48 -9.28
C GLN A 88 16.33 -6.00 -9.67
N GLU A 89 16.37 -5.68 -10.97
CA GLU A 89 16.41 -4.32 -11.51
C GLU A 89 15.02 -3.83 -11.98
N THR A 90 13.94 -4.46 -11.50
CA THR A 90 12.56 -4.09 -11.83
C THR A 90 11.77 -3.71 -10.58
N VAL A 91 10.79 -2.83 -10.76
CA VAL A 91 9.84 -2.40 -9.74
C VAL A 91 8.42 -2.66 -10.25
N LEU A 92 7.54 -3.15 -9.38
CA LEU A 92 6.13 -3.29 -9.64
C LEU A 92 5.48 -1.91 -9.52
N ILE A 93 4.78 -1.52 -10.57
CA ILE A 93 4.15 -0.21 -10.69
C ILE A 93 2.69 -0.33 -11.08
N GLU A 94 1.91 0.67 -10.70
CA GLU A 94 0.58 0.94 -11.20
C GLU A 94 0.67 2.05 -12.24
N LEU A 95 0.14 1.79 -13.43
CA LEU A 95 -0.01 2.76 -14.50
C LEU A 95 -1.49 3.09 -14.65
N ILE A 96 -1.81 4.38 -14.67
CA ILE A 96 -3.17 4.87 -14.89
C ILE A 96 -3.24 5.42 -16.31
N ALA A 97 -4.04 4.78 -17.15
CA ALA A 97 -4.27 5.22 -18.51
C ALA A 97 -5.20 6.45 -18.58
N GLU A 98 -4.99 7.29 -19.58
CA GLU A 98 -5.89 8.43 -19.87
C GLU A 98 -7.31 7.97 -20.19
N GLN A 99 -7.43 6.95 -21.03
CA GLN A 99 -8.73 6.43 -21.48
C GLN A 99 -8.90 4.95 -21.15
N SER A 100 -8.03 4.09 -21.69
CA SER A 100 -8.12 2.64 -21.53
C SER A 100 -6.76 1.99 -21.32
N ALA A 101 -6.72 0.92 -20.54
CA ALA A 101 -5.52 0.10 -20.33
C ALA A 101 -4.92 -0.42 -21.65
N GLY A 102 -5.76 -0.82 -22.61
CA GLY A 102 -5.32 -1.43 -23.87
C GLY A 102 -4.38 -0.53 -24.70
N THR A 103 -4.74 0.75 -24.89
CA THR A 103 -3.90 1.69 -25.64
C THR A 103 -2.59 1.99 -24.93
N LEU A 104 -2.61 2.10 -23.60
CA LEU A 104 -1.39 2.30 -22.81
C LEU A 104 -0.46 1.09 -22.93
N LEU A 105 -1.01 -0.13 -22.87
CA LEU A 105 -0.24 -1.37 -22.99
C LEU A 105 0.51 -1.48 -24.33
N GLU A 106 -0.04 -0.96 -25.43
CA GLU A 106 0.64 -0.91 -26.72
C GLU A 106 1.93 -0.05 -26.66
N GLU A 107 1.89 1.10 -25.99
CA GLU A 107 3.08 1.95 -25.81
C GLU A 107 4.13 1.31 -24.90
N MET A 108 3.66 0.60 -23.86
CA MET A 108 4.50 -0.04 -22.84
C MET A 108 5.31 -1.23 -23.37
N GLN A 109 4.93 -1.83 -24.51
CA GLN A 109 5.73 -2.88 -25.17
C GLN A 109 7.16 -2.41 -25.47
N SER A 110 7.34 -1.14 -25.83
CA SER A 110 8.65 -0.54 -26.13
C SER A 110 9.55 -0.35 -24.89
N LEU A 111 8.99 -0.52 -23.69
CA LEU A 111 9.67 -0.41 -22.40
C LEU A 111 9.95 -1.78 -21.75
N ASN A 112 9.63 -2.88 -22.44
CA ASN A 112 9.74 -4.24 -21.90
C ASN A 112 8.97 -4.40 -20.56
N PHE A 113 7.84 -3.70 -20.46
CA PHE A 113 6.92 -3.82 -19.34
C PHE A 113 6.27 -5.20 -19.34
N LYS A 114 6.27 -5.85 -18.18
CA LYS A 114 5.62 -7.15 -18.00
C LYS A 114 4.33 -6.94 -17.24
N GLU A 115 3.24 -6.81 -18.00
CA GLU A 115 1.89 -6.76 -17.46
C GLU A 115 1.62 -7.98 -16.58
N ILE A 116 0.99 -7.75 -15.44
CA ILE A 116 0.42 -8.78 -14.58
C ILE A 116 -1.09 -8.83 -14.79
N ALA A 117 -1.75 -7.68 -14.68
CA ALA A 117 -3.19 -7.55 -14.80
C ALA A 117 -3.55 -6.13 -15.23
N SER A 118 -4.71 -6.01 -15.86
CA SER A 118 -5.35 -4.73 -16.11
C SER A 118 -6.82 -4.80 -15.72
N TYR A 119 -7.29 -3.78 -15.00
CA TYR A 119 -8.69 -3.65 -14.63
C TYR A 119 -9.12 -2.20 -14.85
N GLN A 120 -10.12 -2.02 -15.72
CA GLN A 120 -10.52 -0.72 -16.25
C GLN A 120 -9.34 0.06 -16.88
N ARG A 121 -8.84 1.09 -16.21
CA ARG A 121 -7.73 1.96 -16.65
C ARG A 121 -6.43 1.73 -15.89
N VAL A 122 -6.46 0.89 -14.87
CA VAL A 122 -5.33 0.62 -14.01
C VAL A 122 -4.63 -0.62 -14.53
N VAL A 123 -3.33 -0.52 -14.74
CA VAL A 123 -2.48 -1.62 -15.19
C VAL A 123 -1.40 -1.84 -14.15
N SER A 124 -1.31 -3.07 -13.63
CA SER A 124 -0.24 -3.49 -12.73
C SER A 124 0.81 -4.29 -13.51
N GLY A 125 2.09 -4.00 -13.29
CA GLY A 125 3.15 -4.81 -13.90
C GLY A 125 4.57 -4.38 -13.55
N TRP A 126 5.52 -5.20 -13.95
CA TRP A 126 6.94 -4.98 -13.66
C TRP A 126 7.60 -4.11 -14.73
N LEU A 127 8.27 -3.03 -14.31
CA LEU A 127 9.07 -2.15 -15.16
C LEU A 127 10.53 -2.15 -14.70
N ALA A 128 11.48 -2.11 -15.64
CA ALA A 128 12.88 -1.87 -15.32
C ALA A 128 13.09 -0.50 -14.68
N ILE A 129 13.82 -0.42 -13.57
CA ILE A 129 14.09 0.84 -12.84
C ILE A 129 14.77 1.86 -13.77
N SER A 130 15.65 1.39 -14.66
CA SER A 130 16.32 2.22 -15.66
C SER A 130 15.36 2.84 -16.70
N ALA A 131 14.17 2.27 -16.89
CA ALA A 131 13.17 2.74 -17.85
C ALA A 131 12.19 3.78 -17.26
N ILE A 132 12.21 4.04 -15.94
CA ILE A 132 11.25 4.94 -15.26
C ILE A 132 11.16 6.32 -15.93
N SER A 133 12.29 6.95 -16.27
CA SER A 133 12.27 8.29 -16.91
C SER A 133 11.63 8.33 -18.30
N ARG A 134 11.40 7.18 -18.94
CA ARG A 134 10.73 7.12 -20.25
C ARG A 134 9.21 7.19 -20.11
N LEU A 135 8.64 6.96 -18.92
CA LEU A 135 7.20 7.05 -18.68
C LEU A 135 6.64 8.45 -18.97
N ASP A 136 7.44 9.49 -18.74
CA ASP A 136 7.05 10.89 -18.97
C ASP A 136 6.77 11.20 -20.46
N GLN A 137 7.24 10.34 -21.36
CA GLN A 137 7.09 10.48 -22.81
C GLN A 137 5.83 9.80 -23.35
N LEU A 138 5.10 9.07 -22.50
CA LEU A 138 3.91 8.32 -22.92
C LEU A 138 2.71 9.25 -23.03
N GLU A 139 2.04 9.21 -24.18
CA GLU A 139 0.87 10.07 -24.44
C GLU A 139 -0.36 9.54 -23.71
N ASN A 140 -0.53 8.22 -23.66
CA ASN A 140 -1.69 7.57 -23.05
C ASN A 140 -1.53 7.28 -21.55
N LEU A 141 -0.40 7.68 -20.96
CA LEU A 141 -0.18 7.63 -19.51
C LEU A 141 -0.69 8.91 -18.86
N ARG A 142 -1.64 8.76 -17.94
CA ARG A 142 -2.07 9.86 -17.07
C ARG A 142 -1.07 10.06 -15.93
N PHE A 143 -0.79 8.99 -15.18
CA PHE A 143 0.28 8.97 -14.18
C PHE A 143 0.72 7.54 -13.82
N ALA A 144 1.88 7.43 -13.19
CA ALA A 144 2.48 6.19 -12.71
C ALA A 144 2.99 6.32 -11.28
N ARG A 145 2.71 5.30 -10.47
CA ARG A 145 3.19 5.19 -9.09
C ARG A 145 3.75 3.81 -8.79
N ALA A 146 4.59 3.72 -7.76
CA ALA A 146 5.04 2.42 -7.27
C ALA A 146 3.88 1.68 -6.59
N VAL A 147 3.83 0.35 -6.74
CA VAL A 147 2.96 -0.45 -5.88
C VAL A 147 3.64 -0.61 -4.53
N HIS A 148 3.01 -0.03 -3.52
CA HIS A 148 3.33 -0.30 -2.13
C HIS A 148 2.84 -1.69 -1.77
N ARG A 149 3.66 -2.40 -0.99
CA ARG A 149 3.34 -3.75 -0.55
C ARG A 149 2.03 -3.72 0.24
N PRO A 150 1.03 -4.51 -0.15
CA PRO A 150 -0.21 -4.61 0.63
C PRO A 150 0.06 -5.19 2.00
N PHE A 151 -0.80 -4.87 2.95
CA PHE A 151 -0.71 -5.37 4.31
C PHE A 151 -1.82 -6.39 4.56
N THR A 152 -1.49 -7.47 5.27
CA THR A 152 -2.48 -8.38 5.84
C THR A 152 -3.00 -7.82 7.17
N ARG A 153 -4.24 -8.17 7.51
CA ARG A 153 -4.94 -7.63 8.69
C ARG A 153 -5.10 -8.69 9.79
N THR A 154 -4.08 -9.53 10.00
CA THR A 154 -4.16 -10.73 10.86
C THR A 154 -3.47 -10.60 12.23
N GLY A 155 -3.79 -11.56 13.12
CA GLY A 155 -3.10 -11.85 14.39
C GLY A 155 -2.68 -13.32 14.44
N SER A 156 -1.50 -13.61 15.03
CA SER A 156 -0.73 -14.86 14.91
C SER A 156 -1.28 -16.09 15.68
N VAL A 157 -2.58 -16.42 15.60
CA VAL A 157 -3.16 -17.50 16.43
C VAL A 157 -3.75 -18.65 15.61
N THR A 158 -3.39 -19.87 15.98
CA THR A 158 -3.96 -21.15 15.51
C THR A 158 -5.42 -21.27 15.96
N SER A 159 -6.35 -21.52 15.04
CA SER A 159 -7.78 -21.25 15.22
C SER A 159 -8.46 -22.13 16.29
N GLN A 160 -8.90 -21.48 17.38
CA GLN A 160 -10.00 -21.97 18.25
C GLN A 160 -11.37 -21.48 17.74
N GLY A 161 -11.42 -20.96 16.51
CA GLY A 161 -12.57 -20.25 15.93
C GLY A 161 -13.80 -21.13 15.77
N ASP A 162 -13.62 -22.37 15.30
CA ASP A 162 -14.72 -23.34 15.15
C ASP A 162 -15.47 -23.58 16.48
N THR A 163 -14.70 -23.67 17.57
CA THR A 163 -15.26 -23.82 18.93
C THR A 163 -15.92 -22.53 19.39
N ALA A 164 -15.27 -21.37 19.21
CA ALA A 164 -15.81 -20.08 19.63
C ALA A 164 -17.13 -19.72 18.91
N GLN A 165 -17.23 -20.05 17.63
CA GLN A 165 -18.42 -19.87 16.81
C GLN A 165 -19.50 -20.95 17.07
N SER A 166 -19.18 -22.00 17.82
CA SER A 166 -20.01 -23.19 17.99
C SER A 166 -20.38 -23.86 16.65
N SER A 167 -19.46 -23.81 15.68
CA SER A 167 -19.68 -24.26 14.31
C SER A 167 -19.94 -25.77 14.24
N ALA A 168 -19.31 -26.59 15.09
CA ALA A 168 -19.67 -28.00 15.25
C ALA A 168 -21.14 -28.24 15.64
N VAL A 169 -21.69 -27.40 16.53
CA VAL A 169 -23.11 -27.47 16.92
C VAL A 169 -24.00 -27.04 15.76
N ALA A 170 -23.61 -26.01 15.01
CA ALA A 170 -24.35 -25.58 13.83
C ALA A 170 -24.39 -26.67 12.75
N ARG A 171 -23.24 -27.29 12.43
CA ARG A 171 -23.16 -28.42 11.50
C ARG A 171 -24.08 -29.56 11.91
N GLN A 172 -24.03 -29.97 13.18
CA GLN A 172 -24.88 -31.04 13.70
C GLN A 172 -26.36 -30.68 13.70
N ARG A 173 -26.72 -29.46 14.09
CA ARG A 173 -28.11 -29.05 14.27
C ARG A 173 -28.81 -28.79 12.94
N PHE A 174 -28.13 -28.14 12.01
CA PHE A 174 -28.69 -27.74 10.72
C PHE A 174 -28.34 -28.69 9.58
N GLN A 175 -27.50 -29.70 9.83
CA GLN A 175 -27.05 -30.66 8.83
C GLN A 175 -26.37 -29.96 7.63
N VAL A 176 -25.55 -28.95 7.95
CA VAL A 176 -24.79 -28.16 6.98
C VAL A 176 -23.30 -28.45 7.12
N THR A 177 -22.59 -28.55 6.00
CA THR A 177 -21.16 -28.88 5.95
C THR A 177 -20.36 -27.98 5.02
N GLY A 178 -21.03 -27.05 4.34
CA GLY A 178 -20.47 -26.28 3.22
C GLY A 178 -20.67 -26.95 1.85
N ARG A 179 -21.21 -28.17 1.79
CA ARG A 179 -21.42 -28.89 0.53
C ARG A 179 -22.24 -28.06 -0.46
N GLY A 180 -21.71 -27.91 -1.67
CA GLY A 180 -22.35 -27.16 -2.75
C GLY A 180 -22.14 -25.65 -2.68
N ILE A 181 -21.37 -25.16 -1.70
CA ILE A 181 -20.88 -23.78 -1.62
C ILE A 181 -19.39 -23.80 -1.94
N LYS A 182 -18.93 -22.82 -2.72
CA LYS A 182 -17.52 -22.60 -2.99
C LYS A 182 -17.05 -21.24 -2.46
N LEU A 183 -15.93 -21.24 -1.74
CA LEU A 183 -15.32 -20.04 -1.18
C LEU A 183 -14.03 -19.68 -1.94
N GLY A 184 -13.92 -18.41 -2.32
CA GLY A 184 -12.69 -17.82 -2.86
C GLY A 184 -11.95 -17.05 -1.77
N VAL A 185 -10.64 -17.23 -1.68
CA VAL A 185 -9.78 -16.52 -0.73
C VAL A 185 -8.79 -15.64 -1.48
N LEU A 186 -8.72 -14.38 -1.09
CA LEU A 186 -7.76 -13.39 -1.56
C LEU A 186 -6.84 -12.99 -0.40
N SER A 187 -5.55 -13.31 -0.52
CA SER A 187 -4.55 -13.01 0.52
C SER A 187 -3.14 -12.93 -0.10
N ASP A 188 -2.10 -13.07 0.72
CA ASP A 188 -0.71 -12.95 0.29
C ASP A 188 -0.25 -14.14 -0.57
N SER A 189 -0.37 -15.38 -0.07
CA SER A 189 -0.02 -16.61 -0.78
C SER A 189 -0.76 -17.83 -0.21
N TYR A 190 -0.72 -18.92 -0.97
CA TYR A 190 -1.23 -20.22 -0.58
C TYR A 190 -0.11 -21.23 -0.30
N ASP A 191 0.83 -21.41 -1.23
CA ASP A 191 1.89 -22.43 -1.10
C ASP A 191 3.29 -21.86 -1.36
N PHE A 192 3.52 -20.59 -1.05
CA PHE A 192 4.82 -19.94 -1.18
C PHE A 192 5.86 -20.58 -0.25
N LEU A 193 5.49 -20.92 0.98
CA LEU A 193 6.36 -21.62 1.93
C LEU A 193 6.36 -23.15 1.73
N ARG A 194 5.63 -23.66 0.73
CA ARG A 194 5.48 -25.09 0.41
C ARG A 194 4.81 -25.90 1.53
N GLY A 195 3.89 -25.28 2.26
CA GLY A 195 3.18 -25.85 3.41
C GLY A 195 1.86 -26.56 3.10
N ALA A 196 1.35 -26.49 1.86
CA ALA A 196 0.04 -27.00 1.50
C ALA A 196 -0.06 -28.52 1.65
N ASN A 197 1.00 -29.25 1.32
CA ASN A 197 1.01 -30.72 1.47
C ASN A 197 0.95 -31.14 2.95
N GLU A 198 1.60 -30.39 3.85
CA GLU A 198 1.48 -30.63 5.28
C GLU A 198 0.05 -30.41 5.77
N GLY A 199 -0.61 -29.32 5.34
CA GLY A 199 -2.02 -29.04 5.69
C GLY A 199 -2.98 -30.11 5.15
N ILE A 200 -2.73 -30.65 3.95
CA ILE A 200 -3.51 -31.79 3.43
C ILE A 200 -3.28 -33.04 4.28
N ALA A 201 -2.02 -33.35 4.60
CA ALA A 201 -1.67 -34.55 5.37
C ALA A 201 -2.17 -34.52 6.83
N SER A 202 -2.29 -33.33 7.43
CA SER A 202 -2.90 -33.16 8.76
C SER A 202 -4.42 -33.22 8.73
N GLY A 203 -5.05 -32.97 7.58
CA GLY A 203 -6.49 -32.87 7.42
C GLY A 203 -7.05 -31.45 7.54
N ASP A 204 -6.18 -30.45 7.71
CA ASP A 204 -6.56 -29.04 7.83
C ASP A 204 -6.82 -28.39 6.46
N LEU A 205 -6.38 -29.01 5.36
CA LEU A 205 -6.74 -28.63 3.99
C LEU A 205 -7.33 -29.79 3.21
N PRO A 206 -8.24 -29.53 2.26
CA PRO A 206 -8.75 -30.55 1.38
C PRO A 206 -7.73 -30.87 0.27
N GLY A 207 -7.63 -32.14 -0.09
CA GLY A 207 -6.66 -32.63 -1.08
C GLY A 207 -6.60 -34.15 -1.12
N LEU A 208 -5.97 -34.70 -2.16
CA LEU A 208 -6.01 -36.14 -2.46
C LEU A 208 -5.64 -37.03 -1.26
N ASP A 209 -4.64 -36.61 -0.48
CA ASP A 209 -4.11 -37.36 0.66
C ASP A 209 -4.74 -36.95 2.02
N ASN A 210 -5.84 -36.18 2.00
CA ASN A 210 -6.53 -35.76 3.21
C ASN A 210 -7.07 -36.99 3.98
N PRO A 211 -6.68 -37.19 5.27
CA PRO A 211 -7.00 -38.39 6.03
C PRO A 211 -8.48 -38.54 6.40
N LEU A 212 -9.26 -37.46 6.27
CA LEU A 212 -10.69 -37.41 6.58
C LEU A 212 -11.56 -37.62 5.33
N GLY A 213 -10.95 -37.81 4.16
CA GLY A 213 -11.65 -38.10 2.90
C GLY A 213 -12.13 -36.85 2.15
N HIS A 214 -11.70 -35.65 2.55
CA HIS A 214 -11.97 -34.40 1.84
C HIS A 214 -11.00 -34.24 0.66
N THR A 215 -11.19 -35.02 -0.41
CA THR A 215 -10.20 -35.18 -1.47
C THR A 215 -10.20 -34.10 -2.57
N GLN A 216 -11.08 -33.10 -2.47
CA GLN A 216 -11.19 -32.03 -3.46
C GLN A 216 -10.09 -31.01 -3.25
N ALA A 217 -9.06 -31.01 -4.11
CA ALA A 217 -7.98 -30.03 -4.01
C ALA A 217 -8.49 -28.58 -4.13
N VAL A 218 -7.79 -27.67 -3.46
CA VAL A 218 -7.94 -26.21 -3.62
C VAL A 218 -7.66 -25.83 -5.08
N GLU A 219 -8.55 -25.03 -5.67
CA GLU A 219 -8.35 -24.48 -7.02
C GLU A 219 -7.56 -23.18 -6.96
N VAL A 220 -6.28 -23.23 -7.31
CA VAL A 220 -5.39 -22.07 -7.27
C VAL A 220 -5.39 -21.37 -8.63
N LEU A 221 -6.06 -20.21 -8.73
CA LEU A 221 -6.09 -19.40 -9.95
C LEU A 221 -4.80 -18.60 -10.14
N LEU A 222 -4.25 -18.08 -9.03
CA LEU A 222 -2.96 -17.39 -9.00
C LEU A 222 -2.36 -17.45 -7.59
N ASP A 223 -1.08 -17.82 -7.49
CA ASP A 223 -0.32 -17.81 -6.24
C ASP A 223 0.91 -16.90 -6.35
N ALA A 224 1.48 -16.53 -5.21
CA ALA A 224 2.71 -15.75 -5.15
C ALA A 224 3.89 -16.51 -5.76
N ASP A 225 4.64 -15.88 -6.66
CA ASP A 225 5.84 -16.46 -7.27
C ASP A 225 7.02 -16.43 -6.27
N VAL A 226 7.59 -17.61 -5.98
CA VAL A 226 8.83 -17.80 -5.19
C VAL A 226 10.01 -16.97 -5.69
N ALA A 227 10.04 -16.59 -6.96
CA ALA A 227 11.08 -15.72 -7.53
C ALA A 227 10.83 -14.21 -7.32
N ALA A 228 9.74 -13.82 -6.65
CA ALA A 228 9.32 -12.43 -6.48
C ALA A 228 9.85 -11.73 -5.20
N ILE A 229 10.51 -12.43 -4.27
CA ILE A 229 11.04 -11.79 -3.05
C ILE A 229 12.58 -11.89 -3.00
N LEU A 230 13.23 -10.75 -3.22
CA LEU A 230 14.61 -10.51 -2.78
C LEU A 230 14.68 -9.69 -1.47
N ASN A 231 13.55 -9.40 -0.83
CA ASN A 231 13.53 -8.68 0.44
C ASN A 231 13.37 -9.63 1.65
N PRO A 232 14.44 -9.87 2.45
CA PRO A 232 14.40 -10.74 3.62
C PRO A 232 13.63 -10.17 4.83
N PHE A 233 13.10 -8.95 4.75
CA PHE A 233 12.36 -8.32 5.85
C PHE A 233 10.86 -8.64 5.85
N PHE A 234 10.29 -9.06 4.71
CA PHE A 234 8.86 -9.38 4.56
C PHE A 234 8.69 -10.50 3.53
N ALA A 235 8.70 -11.76 3.94
CA ALA A 235 8.35 -12.88 3.07
C ALA A 235 6.82 -13.04 3.00
N TYR A 236 6.30 -13.63 1.91
CA TYR A 236 4.95 -14.16 1.93
C TYR A 236 4.87 -15.27 2.99
N GLN A 237 3.79 -15.30 3.77
CA GLN A 237 3.65 -16.14 4.96
C GLN A 237 2.60 -17.25 4.79
N ASP A 238 2.02 -17.40 3.60
CA ASP A 238 0.88 -18.29 3.34
C ASP A 238 -0.33 -17.99 4.25
N GLU A 239 -0.64 -16.71 4.45
CA GLU A 239 -1.83 -16.29 5.22
C GLU A 239 -3.12 -16.73 4.50
N GLY A 240 -3.11 -16.76 3.17
CA GLY A 240 -4.21 -17.32 2.37
C GLY A 240 -4.45 -18.81 2.64
N ARG A 241 -3.39 -19.59 2.86
CA ARG A 241 -3.51 -20.99 3.30
C ARG A 241 -4.05 -21.09 4.70
N ALA A 242 -3.56 -20.28 5.63
CA ALA A 242 -4.07 -20.26 7.01
C ALA A 242 -5.57 -19.89 7.05
N MET A 243 -6.02 -18.95 6.22
CA MET A 243 -7.45 -18.63 6.07
C MET A 243 -8.24 -19.82 5.54
N MET A 244 -7.71 -20.55 4.55
CA MET A 244 -8.36 -21.74 4.01
C MET A 244 -8.45 -22.88 5.00
N GLU A 245 -7.41 -23.09 5.83
CA GLU A 245 -7.44 -24.07 6.93
C GLU A 245 -8.60 -23.77 7.89
N ILE A 246 -8.78 -22.50 8.27
CA ILE A 246 -9.91 -22.06 9.11
C ILE A 246 -11.26 -22.32 8.43
N ILE A 247 -11.38 -22.02 7.13
CA ILE A 247 -12.61 -22.27 6.39
C ILE A 247 -12.88 -23.77 6.33
N HIS A 248 -11.87 -24.60 6.10
CA HIS A 248 -12.00 -26.05 6.03
C HIS A 248 -12.46 -26.66 7.36
N ASP A 249 -11.93 -26.19 8.49
CA ASP A 249 -12.39 -26.60 9.82
C ASP A 249 -13.88 -26.31 10.05
N VAL A 250 -14.34 -25.15 9.58
CA VAL A 250 -15.72 -24.69 9.77
C VAL A 250 -16.69 -25.34 8.78
N ALA A 251 -16.26 -25.49 7.52
CA ALA A 251 -17.07 -25.94 6.38
C ALA A 251 -16.28 -26.97 5.54
N PRO A 252 -16.08 -28.19 6.05
CA PRO A 252 -15.12 -29.15 5.48
C PRO A 252 -15.51 -29.70 4.09
N GLU A 253 -16.78 -29.55 3.68
CA GLU A 253 -17.24 -29.96 2.35
C GLU A 253 -17.43 -28.79 1.38
N ALA A 254 -17.01 -27.58 1.75
CA ALA A 254 -16.96 -26.46 0.83
C ALA A 254 -15.85 -26.63 -0.21
N GLY A 255 -16.10 -26.19 -1.44
CA GLY A 255 -15.03 -26.01 -2.42
C GLY A 255 -14.19 -24.79 -2.05
N LEU A 256 -12.88 -24.84 -2.27
CA LEU A 256 -11.98 -23.72 -2.01
C LEU A 256 -11.25 -23.30 -3.29
N ALA A 257 -11.10 -21.99 -3.47
CA ALA A 257 -10.29 -21.41 -4.53
C ALA A 257 -9.40 -20.28 -3.98
N PHE A 258 -8.25 -20.07 -4.61
CA PHE A 258 -7.28 -19.05 -4.21
C PHE A 258 -6.93 -18.10 -5.35
N HIS A 259 -6.71 -16.83 -4.99
CA HIS A 259 -6.00 -15.88 -5.82
C HIS A 259 -5.16 -14.97 -4.91
N THR A 260 -3.89 -14.72 -5.24
CA THR A 260 -3.11 -13.71 -4.51
C THR A 260 -3.65 -12.30 -4.77
N ALA A 261 -3.74 -11.47 -3.74
CA ALA A 261 -4.14 -10.07 -3.85
C ALA A 261 -2.94 -9.11 -3.80
N PHE A 262 -1.70 -9.60 -3.89
CA PHE A 262 -0.49 -8.83 -3.59
C PHE A 262 0.22 -8.19 -4.79
N LEU A 263 -0.38 -8.26 -5.98
CA LEU A 263 0.24 -7.83 -7.23
C LEU A 263 -0.31 -6.49 -7.79
N GLY A 264 -0.80 -5.61 -6.90
CA GLY A 264 -1.39 -4.31 -7.23
C GLY A 264 -2.92 -4.34 -7.25
N GLN A 265 -3.56 -3.17 -7.13
CA GLN A 265 -5.03 -3.08 -7.02
C GLN A 265 -5.76 -3.64 -8.24
N ALA A 266 -5.18 -3.52 -9.45
CA ALA A 266 -5.76 -4.10 -10.66
C ALA A 266 -5.80 -5.64 -10.61
N SER A 267 -4.72 -6.27 -10.12
CA SER A 267 -4.67 -7.73 -9.96
C SER A 267 -5.60 -8.20 -8.84
N PHE A 268 -5.77 -7.41 -7.78
CA PHE A 268 -6.74 -7.70 -6.73
C PHE A 268 -8.17 -7.63 -7.28
N ALA A 269 -8.55 -6.53 -7.96
CA ALA A 269 -9.87 -6.37 -8.57
C ALA A 269 -10.17 -7.46 -9.61
N GLU A 270 -9.21 -7.78 -10.48
CA GLU A 270 -9.33 -8.90 -11.42
C GLU A 270 -9.50 -10.24 -10.69
N GLY A 271 -8.72 -10.49 -9.63
CA GLY A 271 -8.81 -11.70 -8.82
C GLY A 271 -10.19 -11.91 -8.19
N ILE A 272 -10.84 -10.84 -7.72
CA ILE A 272 -12.23 -10.88 -7.23
C ILE A 272 -13.18 -11.40 -8.31
N VAL A 273 -13.09 -10.83 -9.52
CA VAL A 273 -13.95 -11.23 -10.64
C VAL A 273 -13.64 -12.65 -11.11
N ARG A 274 -12.36 -13.03 -11.24
CA ARG A 274 -11.93 -14.36 -11.69
C ARG A 274 -12.34 -15.47 -10.73
N LEU A 275 -12.30 -15.24 -9.42
CA LEU A 275 -12.82 -16.20 -8.43
C LEU A 275 -14.31 -16.49 -8.64
N GLN A 276 -15.09 -15.49 -9.07
CA GLN A 276 -16.49 -15.71 -9.42
C GLN A 276 -16.65 -16.36 -10.81
N GLU A 277 -15.96 -15.87 -11.84
CA GLU A 277 -16.18 -16.29 -13.24
C GLU A 277 -15.55 -17.64 -13.60
N GLU A 278 -14.32 -17.87 -13.15
CA GLU A 278 -13.54 -19.07 -13.50
C GLU A 278 -13.79 -20.18 -12.48
N ALA A 279 -13.72 -19.84 -11.18
CA ALA A 279 -13.89 -20.82 -10.12
C ALA A 279 -15.35 -21.00 -9.69
N GLY A 280 -16.25 -20.04 -9.95
CA GLY A 280 -17.66 -20.16 -9.55
C GLY A 280 -17.89 -20.01 -8.04
N CYS A 281 -17.11 -19.17 -7.36
CA CYS A 281 -17.25 -18.94 -5.92
C CYS A 281 -18.58 -18.24 -5.57
N ASP A 282 -19.27 -18.72 -4.53
CA ASP A 282 -20.49 -18.14 -3.97
C ASP A 282 -20.18 -17.11 -2.88
N ILE A 283 -19.04 -17.28 -2.20
CA ILE A 283 -18.53 -16.40 -1.16
C ILE A 283 -17.08 -16.07 -1.48
N ILE A 284 -16.68 -14.81 -1.33
CA ILE A 284 -15.29 -14.39 -1.45
C ILE A 284 -14.89 -13.68 -0.17
N VAL A 285 -13.69 -13.97 0.32
CA VAL A 285 -13.12 -13.35 1.52
C VAL A 285 -11.72 -12.83 1.25
N ASP A 286 -11.35 -11.72 1.90
CA ASP A 286 -10.00 -11.17 1.87
C ASP A 286 -9.54 -10.66 3.24
N ASP A 287 -8.22 -10.64 3.42
CA ASP A 287 -7.57 -10.04 4.58
C ASP A 287 -6.63 -8.87 4.23
N VAL A 288 -6.85 -8.23 3.07
CA VAL A 288 -5.85 -7.37 2.41
C VAL A 288 -6.31 -5.92 2.30
N GLY A 289 -5.39 -4.99 2.51
CA GLY A 289 -5.59 -3.58 2.21
C GLY A 289 -4.41 -2.95 1.47
N TYR A 290 -4.73 -1.95 0.64
CA TYR A 290 -3.78 -1.07 -0.02
C TYR A 290 -3.85 0.33 0.56
N SER A 291 -2.68 0.93 0.81
CA SER A 291 -2.58 2.33 1.25
C SER A 291 -3.13 3.32 0.23
N THR A 292 -3.24 2.91 -1.03
CA THR A 292 -3.73 3.71 -2.16
C THR A 292 -5.20 3.50 -2.49
N GLU A 293 -5.95 2.72 -1.71
CA GLU A 293 -7.41 2.63 -1.83
C GLU A 293 -8.06 3.95 -1.40
N PRO A 294 -9.05 4.49 -2.14
CA PRO A 294 -9.66 5.78 -1.80
C PRO A 294 -10.49 5.70 -0.52
N PHE A 295 -10.36 6.70 0.36
CA PHE A 295 -11.14 6.81 1.59
C PHE A 295 -12.52 7.44 1.38
N PHE A 296 -12.64 8.34 0.41
CA PHE A 296 -13.82 9.19 0.21
C PHE A 296 -14.71 8.77 -0.97
N GLN A 297 -14.36 7.69 -1.68
CA GLN A 297 -15.13 7.15 -2.79
C GLN A 297 -14.79 5.68 -3.07
N ASP A 298 -15.62 4.99 -3.85
CA ASP A 298 -15.35 3.61 -4.24
C ASP A 298 -14.22 3.53 -5.29
N GLY A 299 -13.12 2.86 -4.92
CA GLY A 299 -12.03 2.49 -5.83
C GLY A 299 -12.35 1.26 -6.69
N ILE A 300 -11.42 0.87 -7.56
CA ILE A 300 -11.62 -0.25 -8.49
C ILE A 300 -11.85 -1.61 -7.79
N ILE A 301 -11.28 -1.80 -6.58
CA ILE A 301 -11.49 -3.00 -5.77
C ILE A 301 -12.94 -3.05 -5.28
N ALA A 302 -13.45 -1.94 -4.71
CA ALA A 302 -14.85 -1.84 -4.29
C ALA A 302 -15.83 -2.04 -5.45
N GLN A 303 -15.49 -1.52 -6.64
CA GLN A 303 -16.29 -1.72 -7.85
C GLN A 303 -16.30 -3.19 -8.32
N ALA A 304 -15.18 -3.91 -8.20
CA ALA A 304 -15.13 -5.35 -8.46
C ALA A 304 -15.97 -6.15 -7.44
N VAL A 305 -15.98 -5.73 -6.17
CA VAL A 305 -16.89 -6.28 -5.14
C VAL A 305 -18.36 -6.06 -5.52
N ASP A 306 -18.74 -4.85 -5.94
CA ASP A 306 -20.08 -4.55 -6.43
C ASP A 306 -20.47 -5.38 -7.65
N GLU A 307 -19.50 -5.66 -8.53
CA GLU A 307 -19.70 -6.51 -9.70
C GLU A 307 -20.05 -7.95 -9.32
N VAL A 308 -19.27 -8.60 -8.47
CA VAL A 308 -19.57 -9.97 -8.04
C VAL A 308 -20.78 -10.04 -7.12
N SER A 309 -21.03 -9.00 -6.31
CA SER A 309 -22.22 -8.90 -5.46
C SER A 309 -23.51 -8.86 -6.29
N ARG A 310 -23.51 -8.13 -7.42
CA ARG A 310 -24.64 -8.15 -8.38
C ARG A 310 -24.88 -9.52 -9.01
N ARG A 311 -23.88 -10.39 -9.01
CA ARG A 311 -23.97 -11.79 -9.49
C ARG A 311 -24.38 -12.76 -8.39
N GLY A 312 -24.63 -12.27 -7.18
CA GLY A 312 -25.09 -13.05 -6.03
C GLY A 312 -23.99 -13.53 -5.08
N VAL A 313 -22.74 -13.09 -5.27
CA VAL A 313 -21.63 -13.43 -4.38
C VAL A 313 -21.74 -12.64 -3.08
N SER A 314 -21.49 -13.30 -1.95
CA SER A 314 -21.28 -12.59 -0.67
C SER A 314 -19.79 -12.29 -0.49
N TYR A 315 -19.44 -11.03 -0.24
CA TYR A 315 -18.04 -10.60 -0.06
C TYR A 315 -17.78 -10.16 1.38
N PHE A 316 -16.68 -10.61 1.98
CA PHE A 316 -16.28 -10.22 3.33
C PHE A 316 -14.79 -9.82 3.37
N SER A 317 -14.53 -8.56 3.72
CA SER A 317 -13.18 -8.06 3.98
C SER A 317 -12.93 -7.88 5.46
N SER A 318 -11.67 -8.05 5.86
CA SER A 318 -11.21 -7.73 7.21
C SER A 318 -11.22 -6.22 7.51
N ALA A 319 -11.60 -5.83 8.73
CA ALA A 319 -11.77 -4.44 9.13
C ALA A 319 -10.45 -3.64 9.33
N GLY A 320 -9.31 -4.32 9.38
CA GLY A 320 -8.00 -3.72 9.65
C GLY A 320 -7.61 -3.67 11.14
N ASN A 321 -6.29 -3.61 11.38
CA ASN A 321 -5.70 -3.68 12.72
C ASN A 321 -5.22 -2.33 13.25
N SER A 322 -5.52 -1.24 12.55
CA SER A 322 -5.00 0.10 12.87
C SER A 322 -5.77 0.78 14.01
N GLY A 323 -6.95 0.29 14.40
CA GLY A 323 -7.68 0.80 15.57
C GLY A 323 -7.89 2.33 15.55
N ARG A 324 -7.19 3.05 16.44
CA ARG A 324 -7.21 4.53 16.54
C ARG A 324 -5.97 5.20 15.94
N GLN A 325 -5.21 4.50 15.10
CA GLN A 325 -3.99 4.99 14.44
C GLN A 325 -4.33 5.85 13.22
N SER A 326 -5.22 6.83 13.41
CA SER A 326 -5.67 7.74 12.34
C SER A 326 -5.89 9.16 12.85
N TYR A 327 -5.88 10.10 11.92
CA TYR A 327 -6.25 11.50 12.12
C TYR A 327 -7.22 11.91 11.00
N GLU A 328 -8.30 12.60 11.37
CA GLU A 328 -9.26 13.16 10.42
C GLU A 328 -9.65 14.57 10.85
N SER A 329 -9.64 15.52 9.91
CA SER A 329 -10.05 16.90 10.18
C SER A 329 -10.39 17.65 8.88
N PRO A 330 -11.30 18.64 8.93
CA PRO A 330 -11.34 19.68 7.91
C PRO A 330 -9.99 20.40 7.81
N PHE A 331 -9.60 20.79 6.59
CA PHE A 331 -8.40 21.61 6.40
C PHE A 331 -8.59 23.02 6.98
N ARG A 332 -7.77 23.37 7.95
CA ARG A 332 -7.67 24.72 8.53
C ARG A 332 -6.42 25.41 7.96
N PRO A 333 -6.56 26.40 7.07
CA PRO A 333 -5.42 27.03 6.40
C PRO A 333 -4.70 28.03 7.30
N SER A 334 -3.38 28.12 7.16
CA SER A 334 -2.58 29.22 7.70
C SER A 334 -3.03 30.58 7.14
N GLU A 335 -2.87 31.64 7.93
CA GLU A 335 -3.23 33.01 7.51
C GLU A 335 -2.37 33.55 6.35
N SER A 336 -1.18 32.98 6.16
CA SER A 336 -0.24 33.35 5.11
C SER A 336 0.44 32.12 4.50
N GLU A 337 1.02 32.31 3.32
CA GLU A 337 1.93 31.34 2.72
C GLU A 337 3.23 31.25 3.56
N ILE A 338 3.69 30.03 3.79
CA ILE A 338 4.89 29.73 4.58
C ILE A 338 5.84 28.95 3.69
N ARG A 339 7.10 29.39 3.65
CA ARG A 339 8.15 28.71 2.90
C ARG A 339 8.72 27.57 3.72
N LEU A 340 8.61 26.35 3.21
CA LEU A 340 9.23 25.16 3.80
C LEU A 340 10.58 24.87 3.16
N GLY A 341 11.47 24.27 3.94
CA GLY A 341 12.82 23.92 3.49
C GLY A 341 13.46 22.83 4.34
N THR A 342 14.66 22.45 3.95
CA THR A 342 15.51 21.48 4.64
C THR A 342 16.73 22.15 5.27
N ASP A 343 17.35 21.46 6.24
CA ASP A 343 18.58 21.93 6.89
C ASP A 343 19.84 21.28 6.29
N SER A 344 20.95 22.01 6.36
CA SER A 344 22.24 21.52 5.88
C SER A 344 22.82 20.40 6.75
N ALA A 345 22.33 20.24 8.00
CA ALA A 345 22.81 19.21 8.91
C ALA A 345 22.34 17.81 8.46
N SER A 346 21.12 17.72 7.95
CA SER A 346 20.50 16.48 7.50
C SER A 346 20.87 16.15 6.05
N PHE A 347 20.96 17.16 5.18
CA PHE A 347 21.12 16.97 3.73
C PHE A 347 22.47 17.42 3.15
N GLY A 348 23.38 17.97 3.97
CA GLY A 348 24.67 18.53 3.52
C GLY A 348 24.56 19.88 2.79
N GLN A 349 23.36 20.26 2.36
CA GLN A 349 23.01 21.58 1.84
C GLN A 349 21.53 21.85 2.15
N ALA A 350 21.21 23.04 2.64
CA ALA A 350 19.83 23.48 2.78
C ALA A 350 19.22 23.81 1.41
N PHE A 351 18.00 23.38 1.17
CA PHE A 351 17.26 23.70 -0.04
C PHE A 351 15.77 23.93 0.26
N PRO A 352 15.10 24.78 -0.51
CA PRO A 352 13.67 25.02 -0.33
C PRO A 352 12.82 23.89 -0.90
N LEU A 353 11.69 23.61 -0.24
CA LEU A 353 10.68 22.65 -0.69
C LEU A 353 9.47 23.34 -1.34
N GLY A 354 9.28 24.64 -1.14
CA GLY A 354 8.17 25.37 -1.76
C GLY A 354 7.52 26.35 -0.80
N ASP A 355 6.47 27.01 -1.30
CA ASP A 355 5.63 27.92 -0.53
C ASP A 355 4.25 27.27 -0.38
N TYR A 356 3.77 27.19 0.86
CA TYR A 356 2.63 26.36 1.25
C TYR A 356 1.63 27.16 2.09
N VAL A 357 0.35 26.81 1.96
CA VAL A 357 -0.66 27.11 3.00
C VAL A 357 -0.70 25.90 3.93
N LEU A 358 -0.34 26.07 5.20
CA LEU A 358 -0.20 24.94 6.14
C LEU A 358 -1.52 24.59 6.82
N HIS A 359 -1.66 23.33 7.21
CA HIS A 359 -2.73 22.87 8.07
C HIS A 359 -2.46 23.25 9.53
N ASP A 360 -3.40 23.95 10.15
CA ASP A 360 -3.46 24.14 11.61
C ASP A 360 -4.13 22.93 12.28
N PHE A 361 -3.38 22.20 13.12
CA PHE A 361 -3.83 21.06 13.90
C PHE A 361 -4.62 21.46 15.16
N ASP A 362 -4.53 22.71 15.63
CA ASP A 362 -5.36 23.19 16.74
C ASP A 362 -6.81 23.39 16.24
N PRO A 363 -7.81 22.72 16.83
CA PRO A 363 -9.21 22.92 16.46
C PRO A 363 -9.84 24.15 17.11
N GLY A 364 -9.10 24.85 17.98
CA GLY A 364 -9.52 26.00 18.75
C GLY A 364 -8.96 27.32 18.18
N PRO A 365 -8.74 28.33 19.04
CA PRO A 365 -8.18 29.62 18.65
C PRO A 365 -6.64 29.64 18.64
N GLY A 366 -5.99 28.52 19.00
CA GLY A 366 -4.54 28.38 18.92
C GLY A 366 -4.09 28.23 17.47
N VAL A 367 -2.79 28.13 17.27
CA VAL A 367 -2.19 27.75 15.98
C VAL A 367 -1.13 26.72 16.26
N ASP A 368 -1.28 25.54 15.67
CA ASP A 368 -0.32 24.44 15.74
C ASP A 368 -0.09 23.88 14.34
N TYR A 369 1.04 24.19 13.72
CA TYR A 369 1.40 23.64 12.41
C TYR A 369 2.23 22.35 12.50
N PHE A 370 2.61 21.92 13.71
CA PHE A 370 3.62 20.88 13.95
C PHE A 370 3.05 19.83 14.90
N GLN A 371 2.24 18.91 14.38
CA GLN A 371 1.65 17.85 15.19
C GLN A 371 2.73 16.88 15.66
N ALA A 372 3.01 16.87 16.96
CA ALA A 372 3.97 15.95 17.56
C ALA A 372 3.53 14.49 17.36
N LEU A 373 4.48 13.65 16.94
CA LEU A 373 4.38 12.22 16.76
C LEU A 373 5.55 11.52 17.46
N SER A 374 5.29 10.39 18.09
CA SER A 374 6.35 9.48 18.52
C SER A 374 6.79 8.65 17.31
N LEU A 375 8.04 8.80 16.87
CA LEU A 375 8.57 8.08 15.71
C LEU A 375 8.76 6.59 16.06
N PRO A 376 7.96 5.67 15.50
CA PRO A 376 8.19 4.24 15.62
C PRO A 376 9.43 3.80 14.83
N ARG A 377 9.79 2.52 14.96
CA ARG A 377 10.84 1.90 14.12
C ARG A 377 10.55 2.06 12.62
N LEU A 378 9.27 2.00 12.28
CA LEU A 378 8.76 2.25 10.94
C LEU A 378 7.47 3.05 11.05
N LEU A 379 7.47 4.27 10.51
CA LEU A 379 6.32 5.11 10.31
C LEU A 379 5.92 4.99 8.85
N ASP A 380 4.69 4.56 8.59
CA ASP A 380 4.11 4.51 7.24
C ASP A 380 2.77 5.26 7.29
N ILE A 381 2.64 6.27 6.43
CA ILE A 381 1.53 7.21 6.39
C ILE A 381 0.87 7.13 5.02
N SER A 382 -0.43 6.84 5.01
CA SER A 382 -1.32 7.14 3.88
C SER A 382 -2.14 8.38 4.22
N PHE A 383 -1.96 9.44 3.45
CA PHE A 383 -2.67 10.71 3.60
C PHE A 383 -3.53 10.97 2.37
N GLN A 384 -4.83 11.24 2.58
CA GLN A 384 -5.78 11.51 1.50
C GLN A 384 -6.69 12.67 1.84
N TRP A 385 -7.28 13.30 0.83
CA TRP A 385 -8.28 14.35 1.01
C TRP A 385 -9.48 14.19 0.10
N ASP A 386 -10.59 14.85 0.46
CA ASP A 386 -11.88 14.81 -0.21
C ASP A 386 -11.83 15.51 -1.58
N ASN A 387 -11.19 14.85 -2.53
CA ASN A 387 -11.03 15.17 -3.94
C ASN A 387 -11.26 13.89 -4.75
N ALA A 388 -11.52 14.04 -6.05
CA ALA A 388 -11.79 12.87 -6.89
C ALA A 388 -10.50 12.07 -7.13
N TYR A 389 -10.55 10.75 -7.00
CA TYR A 389 -9.51 9.85 -7.49
C TYR A 389 -9.58 9.71 -9.01
N ALA A 390 -8.51 10.07 -9.70
CA ALA A 390 -8.37 9.89 -11.14
C ALA A 390 -8.39 8.41 -11.56
N SER A 391 -7.83 7.54 -10.72
CA SER A 391 -7.75 6.09 -10.96
C SER A 391 -9.09 5.37 -10.79
N ALA A 392 -10.05 5.96 -10.06
CA ALA A 392 -11.30 5.30 -9.71
C ALA A 392 -12.30 5.20 -10.87
N CYS A 393 -12.25 6.09 -11.87
CA CYS A 393 -13.15 6.01 -13.02
C CYS A 393 -12.67 6.81 -14.24
N VAL A 394 -12.93 6.30 -15.46
CA VAL A 394 -13.41 7.09 -16.62
C VAL A 394 -13.10 8.60 -16.64
N ASP A 395 -14.12 9.36 -16.29
CA ASP A 395 -14.14 10.81 -16.38
C ASP A 395 -13.82 11.48 -15.03
N CYS A 396 -13.21 10.73 -14.10
CA CYS A 396 -12.83 11.29 -12.80
C CYS A 396 -11.71 12.32 -12.99
N PRO A 397 -11.90 13.57 -12.53
CA PRO A 397 -10.98 14.67 -12.82
C PRO A 397 -9.65 14.59 -12.07
N GLY A 398 -9.55 13.72 -11.05
CA GLY A 398 -8.38 13.71 -10.16
C GLY A 398 -8.44 14.82 -9.12
N ALA A 399 -7.35 15.00 -8.38
CA ALA A 399 -7.27 16.05 -7.38
C ALA A 399 -7.32 17.45 -8.01
N GLU A 400 -8.02 18.37 -7.35
CA GLU A 400 -8.05 19.80 -7.69
C GLU A 400 -6.96 20.59 -6.96
N SER A 401 -6.39 20.00 -5.92
CA SER A 401 -5.31 20.57 -5.11
C SER A 401 -4.15 19.63 -4.98
N ASP A 402 -2.99 20.22 -4.68
CA ASP A 402 -1.71 19.57 -4.43
C ASP A 402 -1.42 19.73 -2.94
N LEU A 403 -1.48 18.64 -2.17
CA LEU A 403 -1.21 18.67 -0.73
C LEU A 403 -0.05 17.75 -0.44
N ASP A 404 0.94 18.28 0.26
CA ASP A 404 2.15 17.57 0.63
C ASP A 404 2.18 17.31 2.12
N ILE A 405 2.85 16.21 2.49
CA ILE A 405 3.08 15.86 3.90
C ILE A 405 4.57 15.87 4.20
N PHE A 406 4.90 16.33 5.40
CA PHE A 406 6.28 16.47 5.86
C PHE A 406 6.41 15.97 7.28
N ILE A 407 7.58 15.45 7.61
CA ILE A 407 8.03 15.22 8.97
C ILE A 407 9.20 16.16 9.24
N ALA A 408 9.04 16.97 10.28
CA ALA A 408 10.04 17.90 10.79
C ALA A 408 10.78 17.31 12.00
N LEU A 409 12.05 17.66 12.15
CA LEU A 409 12.86 17.25 13.32
C LEU A 409 12.65 18.16 14.53
N ARG A 410 12.15 19.39 14.32
CA ARG A 410 12.08 20.42 15.36
C ARG A 410 10.76 21.17 15.23
N ASP A 411 10.07 21.28 16.36
CA ASP A 411 8.86 22.08 16.48
C ASP A 411 9.12 23.55 16.09
N GLY A 412 8.23 24.11 15.28
CA GLY A 412 8.28 25.50 14.83
C GLY A 412 9.40 25.85 13.85
N ASP A 413 10.27 24.93 13.46
CA ASP A 413 11.35 25.18 12.49
C ASP A 413 10.95 24.71 11.09
N PHE A 414 10.46 25.66 10.28
CA PHE A 414 10.06 25.45 8.88
C PHE A 414 11.20 25.01 7.95
N ASN A 415 12.46 25.04 8.40
CA ASN A 415 13.61 24.54 7.66
C ASN A 415 14.09 23.16 8.15
N SER A 416 13.36 22.52 9.08
CA SER A 416 13.75 21.23 9.67
C SER A 416 13.04 20.01 9.05
N MET A 417 12.43 20.17 7.87
CA MET A 417 11.80 19.05 7.16
C MET A 417 12.86 18.01 6.82
N PHE A 418 12.66 16.77 7.25
CA PHE A 418 13.62 15.68 7.07
C PHE A 418 13.08 14.52 6.22
N ALA A 419 11.76 14.33 6.22
CA ALA A 419 11.06 13.39 5.37
C ALA A 419 9.81 14.07 4.84
N PHE A 420 9.43 13.76 3.60
CA PHE A 420 8.30 14.43 2.96
C PHE A 420 7.83 13.62 1.75
N SER A 421 6.59 13.83 1.34
CA SER A 421 6.04 13.36 0.08
C SER A 421 5.46 14.58 -0.64
N LEU A 422 5.84 14.73 -1.92
CA LEU A 422 5.65 15.93 -2.75
C LEU A 422 5.04 15.55 -4.11
N ASP A 423 4.22 14.50 -4.14
CA ASP A 423 3.71 14.01 -5.41
C ASP A 423 2.77 15.06 -6.02
N PRO A 424 2.88 15.37 -7.33
CA PRO A 424 1.96 16.31 -7.94
C PRO A 424 0.58 15.66 -8.07
N ASN A 425 -0.37 16.14 -7.27
CA ASN A 425 -1.69 15.50 -7.20
C ASN A 425 -2.71 16.07 -8.19
N VAL A 426 -2.51 17.30 -8.66
CA VAL A 426 -3.48 17.97 -9.55
C VAL A 426 -3.68 17.15 -10.82
N GLY A 427 -4.90 16.62 -11.01
CA GLY A 427 -5.26 15.73 -12.11
C GLY A 427 -4.90 14.25 -11.90
N THR A 428 -4.23 13.89 -10.81
CA THR A 428 -3.91 12.52 -10.37
C THR A 428 -4.74 12.15 -9.13
N ASP A 429 -4.35 11.14 -8.35
CA ASP A 429 -5.08 10.77 -7.13
C ASP A 429 -4.73 11.71 -5.95
N PRO A 430 -5.70 12.09 -5.10
CA PRO A 430 -5.49 12.96 -3.94
C PRO A 430 -4.88 12.20 -2.76
N ILE A 431 -3.64 11.75 -2.93
CA ILE A 431 -2.93 10.93 -1.97
C ILE A 431 -1.45 11.29 -1.88
N GLU A 432 -0.94 11.31 -0.65
CA GLU A 432 0.49 11.27 -0.35
C GLU A 432 0.82 10.03 0.48
N LEU A 433 1.96 9.41 0.17
CA LEU A 433 2.48 8.26 0.88
C LEU A 433 3.84 8.60 1.46
N LEU A 434 4.03 8.37 2.77
CA LEU A 434 5.29 8.66 3.42
C LEU A 434 5.71 7.55 4.36
N ALA A 435 6.84 6.91 4.02
CA ALA A 435 7.48 5.90 4.85
C ALA A 435 8.82 6.42 5.41
N VAL A 436 8.99 6.32 6.73
CA VAL A 436 10.21 6.65 7.46
C VAL A 436 10.56 5.49 8.38
N ALA A 437 11.70 4.83 8.14
CA ALA A 437 12.27 3.91 9.11
C ALA A 437 13.40 4.57 9.90
N SER A 438 13.41 4.32 11.21
CA SER A 438 14.39 4.87 12.15
C SER A 438 14.84 3.79 13.13
N ASP A 439 16.14 3.71 13.36
CA ASP A 439 16.71 2.87 14.42
C ASP A 439 16.63 3.53 15.81
N PHE A 440 16.17 4.78 15.87
CA PHE A 440 16.08 5.56 17.10
C PHE A 440 14.65 6.08 17.32
N PRO A 441 14.01 5.74 18.44
CA PRO A 441 12.76 6.38 18.83
C PRO A 441 13.05 7.84 19.20
N GLY A 442 12.21 8.75 18.70
CA GLY A 442 12.30 10.17 18.97
C GLY A 442 10.97 10.86 18.69
N GLU A 443 10.77 12.05 19.25
CA GLU A 443 9.65 12.91 18.86
C GLU A 443 9.99 13.59 17.54
N VAL A 444 9.04 13.58 16.62
CA VAL A 444 9.07 14.28 15.33
C VAL A 444 7.74 14.99 15.13
N TYR A 445 7.64 15.86 14.13
CA TYR A 445 6.43 16.66 13.95
C TYR A 445 5.88 16.51 12.53
N LEU A 446 4.62 16.11 12.41
CA LEU A 446 3.90 16.08 11.15
C LEU A 446 3.47 17.50 10.77
N VAL A 447 3.71 17.85 9.50
CA VAL A 447 3.24 19.08 8.87
C VAL A 447 2.51 18.69 7.59
N ILE A 448 1.37 19.33 7.33
CA ILE A 448 0.60 19.17 6.10
C ILE A 448 0.52 20.53 5.42
N GLY A 449 0.81 20.59 4.12
CA GLY A 449 0.84 21.85 3.37
C GLY A 449 0.14 21.73 2.01
N LYS A 450 -0.78 22.64 1.72
CA LYS A 450 -1.30 22.83 0.36
C LYS A 450 -0.31 23.65 -0.46
N PHE A 451 0.23 23.09 -1.54
CA PHE A 451 1.19 23.76 -2.41
C PHE A 451 0.53 24.89 -3.21
N VAL A 452 1.22 26.03 -3.36
CA VAL A 452 0.60 27.28 -3.84
C VAL A 452 0.98 27.62 -5.30
N ASN A 453 1.96 26.94 -5.91
CA ASN A 453 2.59 27.46 -7.13
C ASN A 453 2.43 26.60 -8.39
N ALA A 454 1.33 26.77 -9.13
CA ALA A 454 1.05 26.10 -10.42
C ALA A 454 2.00 26.44 -11.59
N LYS A 455 3.01 27.31 -11.41
CA LYS A 455 3.95 27.73 -12.46
C LYS A 455 5.30 27.02 -12.42
N ARG A 456 5.54 26.18 -11.42
CA ARG A 456 6.71 25.29 -11.33
C ARG A 456 6.20 23.92 -10.92
N PRO A 457 6.69 22.81 -11.50
CA PRO A 457 6.39 21.51 -10.95
C PRO A 457 6.87 21.46 -9.49
N ASN A 458 6.15 20.71 -8.64
CA ASN A 458 6.54 20.45 -7.26
C ASN A 458 8.02 19.97 -7.26
N PRO A 459 8.95 20.69 -6.58
CA PRO A 459 10.39 20.67 -6.86
C PRO A 459 11.16 19.37 -6.61
#